data_AF-A0AA88C345-F1
#
_entry.id   AF-A0AA88C345-F1
#
_cell.length_a   1.000
_cell.length_b   1.000
_cell.length_c   1.000
_cell.angle_alpha   90.00
_cell.angle_beta   90.00
_cell.angle_gamma   90.00
#
_symmetry.space_group_name_H-M   'P 1'
#
loop_
_entity.id
_entity.type
_entity.pdbx_description
1 polymer ?
#
loop_
_entity_poly.entity_id
_entity_poly.type
_entity_poly.pdbx_seq_one_letter_code
_entity_poly.pdbx_strand_id
1 'polypeptide(L)'
;MVKQSSFSDVEFAGKKKRTRRERVLAEIEAITPWAALVAALLPYYSRGDGRGRPPMGLERMLRMYIVQQCFGLSDEGIEDAIYDSQAIRGFVGIDLTCDATATRSSR
;
A
#
# COMPACT_ATOMS: atom_id res chain seq x y z
N MET A 1 -16.76 8.50 12.02
CA MET A 1 -16.86 7.06 11.71
C MET A 1 -15.69 6.37 12.39
N VAL A 2 -15.94 5.61 13.46
CA VAL A 2 -14.86 4.96 14.23
C VAL A 2 -14.38 3.74 13.44
N LYS A 3 -13.13 3.76 12.97
CA LYS A 3 -12.51 2.63 12.27
C LYS A 3 -12.29 1.53 13.31
N GLN A 4 -13.07 0.46 13.20
CA GLN A 4 -13.03 -0.68 14.11
C GLN A 4 -11.68 -1.40 13.93
N SER A 5 -10.77 -1.23 14.87
CA SER A 5 -9.47 -1.91 14.88
C SER A 5 -9.72 -3.42 14.95
N SER A 6 -9.21 -4.15 13.95
CA SER A 6 -9.31 -5.61 13.92
C SER A 6 -8.55 -6.21 15.11
N PHE A 7 -8.97 -7.37 15.61
CA PHE A 7 -8.28 -8.06 16.71
C PHE A 7 -6.77 -8.27 16.42
N SER A 8 -6.42 -8.37 15.13
CA SER A 8 -5.04 -8.42 14.64
C SER A 8 -4.24 -7.13 14.89
N ASP A 9 -4.85 -5.94 14.88
CA ASP A 9 -4.19 -4.67 15.24
C ASP A 9 -3.85 -4.62 16.74
N VAL A 10 -4.71 -5.20 17.58
CA VAL A 10 -4.59 -5.14 19.04
C VAL A 10 -3.55 -6.15 19.56
N GLU A 11 -3.44 -7.34 18.93
CA GLU A 11 -2.41 -8.33 19.29
C GLU A 11 -0.97 -7.82 19.01
N PHE A 12 -0.79 -6.98 17.99
CA PHE A 12 0.52 -6.40 17.67
C PHE A 12 0.87 -5.16 18.52
N ALA A 13 -0.12 -4.46 19.08
CA ALA A 13 0.10 -3.31 19.96
C ALA A 13 0.81 -3.69 21.27
N GLY A 14 0.69 -4.94 21.71
CA GLY A 14 1.18 -5.39 23.02
C GLY A 14 2.68 -5.73 23.08
N LYS A 15 3.34 -6.08 21.97
CA LYS A 15 4.72 -6.57 21.98
C LYS A 15 5.40 -6.37 20.62
N LYS A 16 6.36 -5.44 20.50
CA LYS A 16 7.69 -5.65 19.86
C LYS A 16 8.43 -4.33 19.61
N LYS A 17 9.76 -4.39 19.73
CA LYS A 17 10.68 -3.37 19.22
C LYS A 17 10.31 -3.08 17.76
N ARG A 18 10.06 -1.80 17.40
CA ARG A 18 9.85 -1.38 16.00
C ARG A 18 10.84 -2.09 15.09
N THR A 19 10.33 -2.84 14.12
CA THR A 19 11.19 -3.60 13.21
C THR A 19 12.01 -2.64 12.35
N ARG A 20 13.20 -3.05 11.88
CA ARG A 20 14.02 -2.22 10.98
C ARG A 20 13.22 -1.76 9.75
N ARG A 21 12.34 -2.63 9.24
CA ARG A 21 11.44 -2.35 8.11
C ARG A 21 10.45 -1.23 8.43
N GLU A 22 9.77 -1.29 9.58
CA GLU A 22 8.85 -0.22 10.01
C GLU A 22 9.54 1.14 10.15
N ARG A 23 10.78 1.17 10.66
CA ARG A 23 11.52 2.43 10.80
C ARG A 23 11.84 3.04 9.44
N VAL A 24 12.36 2.23 8.51
CA VAL A 24 12.66 2.68 7.15
C VAL A 24 11.40 3.18 6.45
N LEU A 25 10.28 2.45 6.55
CA LEU A 25 9.00 2.88 5.97
C LEU A 25 8.49 4.19 6.59
N ALA A 26 8.62 4.37 7.90
CA ALA A 26 8.22 5.60 8.57
C ALA A 26 9.12 6.80 8.19
N GLU A 27 10.42 6.57 8.03
CA GLU A 27 11.36 7.59 7.54
C GLU A 27 11.01 8.00 6.11
N ILE A 28 10.77 7.03 5.22
CA ILE A 28 10.33 7.29 3.84
C ILE A 28 9.03 8.10 3.83
N GLU A 29 8.04 7.72 4.64
CA GLU A 29 6.76 8.43 4.71
C GLU A 29 6.94 9.89 5.15
N ALA A 30 7.88 10.14 6.08
CA ALA A 30 8.13 11.49 6.62
C ALA A 30 8.92 12.38 5.65
N ILE A 31 9.87 11.82 4.90
CA ILE A 31 10.73 12.61 3.99
C ILE A 31 10.11 12.80 2.60
N THR A 32 9.18 11.93 2.19
CA THR A 32 8.67 11.90 0.81
C THR A 32 7.54 12.91 0.62
N PRO A 33 7.68 13.90 -0.29
CA PRO A 33 6.62 14.85 -0.58
C PRO A 33 5.58 14.23 -1.54
N TRP A 34 4.73 13.34 -1.02
CA TRP A 34 3.77 12.55 -1.81
C TRP A 34 2.90 13.37 -2.75
N ALA A 35 2.29 14.45 -2.25
CA ALA A 35 1.39 15.28 -3.05
C ALA A 35 2.11 15.93 -4.26
N ALA A 36 3.35 16.39 -4.05
CA ALA A 36 4.15 16.99 -5.11
C ALA A 36 4.59 15.95 -6.15
N LEU A 37 4.98 14.75 -5.70
CA LEU A 37 5.35 13.65 -6.58
C LEU A 37 4.16 13.17 -7.43
N VAL A 38 2.99 13.00 -6.81
CA VAL A 38 1.76 12.62 -7.52
C VAL A 38 1.40 13.69 -8.55
N ALA A 39 1.46 14.97 -8.19
CA ALA A 39 1.17 16.07 -9.12
C ALA A 39 2.15 16.09 -10.31
N ALA A 40 3.43 15.84 -10.08
CA ALA A 40 4.45 15.78 -11.13
C ALA A 40 4.29 14.57 -12.06
N LEU A 41 3.81 13.44 -11.55
CA LEU A 41 3.59 12.21 -12.32
C LEU A 41 2.22 12.15 -13.00
N LEU A 42 1.23 12.90 -12.49
CA LEU A 42 -0.13 12.95 -13.03
C LEU A 42 -0.21 13.19 -14.55
N PRO A 43 0.55 14.10 -15.19
CA PRO A 43 0.47 14.31 -16.64
C PRO A 43 0.97 13.12 -17.47
N TYR A 44 1.81 12.26 -16.89
CA TYR A 44 2.31 11.03 -17.54
C TYR A 44 1.45 9.81 -17.20
N TYR A 45 0.64 9.90 -16.15
CA TYR A 45 -0.25 8.85 -15.73
C TYR A 45 -1.59 8.97 -16.45
N SER A 46 -1.64 8.41 -17.66
CA SER A 46 -2.88 8.26 -18.42
C SER A 46 -3.85 7.39 -17.63
N ARG A 47 -4.85 8.00 -16.99
CA ARG A 47 -6.02 7.29 -16.50
C ARG A 47 -6.73 6.75 -17.73
N GLY A 48 -6.50 5.48 -18.06
CA GLY A 48 -7.07 4.87 -19.26
C GLY A 48 -8.58 5.11 -19.34
N ASP A 49 -9.03 5.70 -20.43
CA ASP A 49 -10.44 6.03 -20.71
C ASP A 49 -11.26 4.78 -21.09
N GLY A 50 -11.03 3.65 -20.41
CA GLY A 50 -11.52 2.33 -20.83
C GLY A 50 -12.32 1.62 -19.74
N ARG A 51 -13.36 0.89 -20.17
CA ARG A 51 -14.08 -0.10 -19.35
C ARG A 51 -13.11 -1.23 -18.97
N GLY A 52 -12.53 -1.14 -17.77
CA GLY A 52 -11.62 -2.13 -17.18
C GLY A 52 -11.52 -1.96 -15.67
N ARG A 53 -10.73 -2.81 -14.99
CA ARG A 53 -10.46 -2.67 -13.54
C ARG A 53 -9.98 -1.24 -13.28
N PRO A 54 -10.56 -0.50 -12.31
CA PRO A 54 -10.12 0.86 -12.03
C PRO A 54 -8.60 0.84 -11.82
N PRO A 55 -7.84 1.70 -12.53
CA PRO A 55 -6.40 1.73 -12.37
C PRO A 55 -6.07 1.98 -10.89
N MET A 56 -5.11 1.22 -10.35
CA MET A 56 -4.63 1.48 -8.99
C MET A 56 -4.26 2.95 -8.88
N GLY A 57 -4.74 3.66 -7.86
CA GLY A 57 -4.45 5.09 -7.72
C GLY A 57 -2.94 5.35 -7.83
N LEU A 58 -2.54 6.34 -8.63
CA LEU A 58 -1.13 6.66 -8.93
C LEU A 58 -0.24 6.68 -7.67
N GLU A 59 -0.76 7.23 -6.58
CA GLU A 59 -0.08 7.28 -5.29
C GLU A 59 0.21 5.90 -4.71
N ARG A 60 -0.73 4.94 -4.83
CA ARG A 60 -0.57 3.56 -4.39
C ARG A 60 0.50 2.84 -5.18
N MET A 61 0.48 3.00 -6.51
CA MET A 61 1.49 2.43 -7.40
C MET A 61 2.88 3.00 -7.09
N LEU A 62 2.97 4.31 -6.85
CA LEU A 62 4.21 4.96 -6.44
C LEU A 62 4.74 4.43 -5.11
N ARG A 63 3.86 4.21 -4.12
CA ARG A 63 4.25 3.60 -2.85
C ARG A 63 4.77 2.18 -3.01
N MET A 64 4.10 1.34 -3.81
CA MET A 64 4.60 -0.01 -4.13
C MET A 64 6.00 0.04 -4.76
N TYR A 65 6.18 0.92 -5.74
CA TYR A 65 7.45 1.09 -6.42
C TYR A 65 8.58 1.49 -5.47
N ILE A 66 8.32 2.44 -4.55
CA ILE A 66 9.32 2.84 -3.56
C ILE A 66 9.69 1.67 -2.64
N VAL A 67 8.73 0.88 -2.18
CA VAL A 67 9.01 -0.32 -1.37
C VAL A 67 9.84 -1.34 -2.16
N GLN A 68 9.50 -1.58 -3.43
CA GLN A 68 10.29 -2.44 -4.30
C GLN A 68 11.75 -1.97 -4.38
N GLN A 69 11.98 -0.67 -4.63
CA GLN A 69 13.33 -0.12 -4.73
C GLN A 69 14.09 -0.16 -3.40
N CYS A 70 13.44 0.14 -2.27
CA CYS A 70 14.09 0.16 -0.96
C CYS A 70 14.48 -1.23 -0.44
N PHE A 71 13.74 -2.27 -0.82
CA PHE A 71 14.00 -3.65 -0.37
C PHE A 71 14.54 -4.57 -1.46
N GLY A 72 14.73 -4.08 -2.69
CA GLY A 72 15.22 -4.86 -3.82
C GLY A 72 14.24 -5.97 -4.22
N LEU A 73 12.94 -5.71 -4.15
CA LEU A 73 11.90 -6.70 -4.46
C LEU A 73 11.55 -6.68 -5.95
N SER A 74 11.21 -7.85 -6.49
CA SER A 74 10.55 -7.98 -7.78
C SER A 74 9.07 -7.58 -7.69
N ASP A 75 8.38 -7.56 -8.85
CA ASP A 75 6.93 -7.37 -8.90
C ASP A 75 6.17 -8.46 -8.12
N GLU A 76 6.58 -9.72 -8.24
CA GLU A 76 6.03 -10.81 -7.41
C GLU A 76 6.41 -10.62 -5.93
N GLY A 77 7.65 -10.20 -5.66
CA GLY A 77 8.15 -10.02 -4.30
C GLY A 77 7.45 -8.91 -3.51
N ILE A 78 6.92 -7.87 -4.17
CA ILE A 78 6.11 -6.85 -3.48
C ILE A 78 4.72 -7.38 -3.13
N GLU A 79 4.12 -8.23 -3.98
CA GLU A 79 2.83 -8.84 -3.69
C GLU A 79 2.94 -9.73 -2.44
N ASP A 80 3.94 -10.61 -2.41
CA ASP A 80 4.25 -11.43 -1.23
C ASP A 80 4.51 -10.58 0.01
N ALA A 81 5.28 -9.50 -0.13
CA ALA A 81 5.57 -8.60 1.00
C ALA A 81 4.33 -7.88 1.54
N ILE A 82 3.35 -7.58 0.69
CA ILE A 82 2.04 -7.01 1.08
C ILE A 82 1.18 -8.07 1.81
N TYR A 83 1.26 -9.33 1.40
CA TYR A 83 0.57 -10.44 2.09
C TYR A 83 1.19 -10.74 3.45
N ASP A 84 2.52 -10.75 3.55
CA ASP A 84 3.25 -11.17 4.75
C ASP A 84 3.45 -10.06 5.78
N SER A 85 3.46 -8.79 5.38
CA SER A 85 3.79 -7.66 6.26
C SER A 85 2.67 -6.63 6.38
N GLN A 86 2.08 -6.55 7.58
CA GLN A 86 1.11 -5.50 7.92
C GLN A 86 1.71 -4.09 7.79
N ALA A 87 3.01 -3.92 8.06
CA ALA A 87 3.68 -2.62 7.94
C ALA A 87 3.76 -2.15 6.47
N ILE A 88 4.11 -3.05 5.55
CA ILE A 88 4.15 -2.75 4.11
C ILE A 88 2.74 -2.53 3.58
N ARG A 89 1.78 -3.38 3.98
CA ARG A 89 0.36 -3.22 3.63
C ARG A 89 -0.20 -1.88 4.07
N GLY A 90 0.08 -1.48 5.32
CA GLY A 90 -0.31 -0.19 5.88
C GLY A 90 0.34 0.99 5.15
N PHE A 91 1.63 0.87 4.83
CA PHE A 91 2.37 1.89 4.07
C PHE A 91 1.77 2.09 2.66
N VAL A 92 1.54 1.02 1.92
CA VAL A 92 0.95 1.09 0.57
C VAL A 92 -0.54 1.48 0.60
N GLY A 93 -1.18 1.42 1.78
CA GLY A 93 -2.59 1.76 1.96
C GLY A 93 -3.55 0.72 1.40
N ILE A 94 -3.12 -0.55 1.29
CA ILE A 94 -3.98 -1.66 0.86
C ILE A 94 -4.78 -2.19 2.06
N ASP A 95 -6.09 -2.01 2.03
CA ASP A 95 -7.01 -2.64 2.97
C ASP A 95 -7.51 -3.94 2.31
N LEU A 96 -6.85 -5.09 2.58
CA LEU A 96 -7.24 -6.39 1.98
C LEU A 96 -8.69 -6.79 2.33
N THR A 97 -9.27 -6.15 3.34
CA THR A 97 -10.66 -6.29 3.77
C THR A 97 -11.67 -5.76 2.74
N CYS A 98 -11.27 -4.86 1.84
CA CYS A 98 -12.15 -4.26 0.82
C CYS A 98 -11.94 -4.81 -0.60
N ASP A 99 -10.79 -5.40 -0.92
CA ASP A 99 -10.52 -5.93 -2.27
C ASP A 99 -11.07 -7.37 -2.46
N ALA A 100 -11.35 -8.10 -1.37
CA ALA A 100 -11.87 -9.47 -1.45
C ALA A 100 -13.36 -9.58 -1.85
N THR A 101 -14.10 -8.47 -1.96
CA THR A 101 -15.55 -8.50 -2.24
C THR A 101 -15.93 -8.11 -3.67
N ALA A 102 -14.99 -7.82 -4.57
CA ALA A 102 -15.30 -7.41 -5.95
C ALA A 102 -15.44 -8.57 -6.97
N THR A 103 -15.36 -9.84 -6.56
CA THR A 103 -15.52 -11.00 -7.48
C THR A 103 -16.50 -12.06 -6.98
N ARG A 104 -17.62 -11.66 -6.38
CA ARG A 104 -18.79 -12.57 -6.25
C ARG A 104 -20.14 -11.87 -6.09
N SER A 105 -20.49 -10.98 -7.01
CA SER A 105 -21.91 -10.65 -7.23
C SER A 105 -22.15 -10.06 -8.62
N SER A 106 -22.11 -10.90 -9.65
CA SER A 106 -23.14 -10.82 -10.67
C SER A 106 -23.58 -12.24 -10.95
N ARG A 107 -24.81 -12.50 -10.54
CA ARG A 107 -25.62 -13.65 -10.90
C ARG A 107 -25.88 -13.64 -12.41
#